data_AF-A0A4R7T9M3-F1
#
_entry.id   AF-A0A4R7T9M3-F1
#
_cell.length_a   1.000
_cell.length_b   1.000
_cell.length_c   1.000
_cell.angle_alpha   90.00
_cell.angle_beta   90.00
_cell.angle_gamma   90.00
#
_symmetry.space_group_name_H-M   'P 1'
#
loop_
_entity.id
_entity.type
_entity.pdbx_description
1 polymer ?
#
loop_
_entity_poly.entity_id
_entity_poly.type
_entity_poly.pdbx_seq_one_letter_code
_entity_poly.pdbx_strand_id
1 'polypeptide(L)'
;MDWTKEARGRLLATAYVVGFVTWLIGVLWILYNQFTDGSTARMTVGFVLFAIGQALIVAVAFVFRRQFPVKSPFKLAWNHLALGLELPAAVRLLLAR
;
A
#
# COMPACT_ATOMS: atom_id res chain seq x y z
N MET A 1 -1.31 -12.68 -5.23
CA MET A 1 -1.94 -12.16 -6.46
C MET A 1 -1.07 -12.49 -7.64
N ASP A 2 -1.64 -12.57 -8.84
CA ASP A 2 -0.84 -12.75 -10.04
C ASP A 2 -0.56 -11.39 -10.69
N TRP A 3 0.61 -10.84 -10.36
CA TRP A 3 1.08 -9.55 -10.84
C TRP A 3 1.41 -9.55 -12.34
N THR A 4 1.65 -10.73 -12.92
CA THR A 4 2.06 -10.88 -14.32
C THR A 4 0.89 -10.86 -15.29
N LYS A 5 -0.33 -11.16 -14.81
CA LYS A 5 -1.57 -11.12 -15.61
C LYS A 5 -2.07 -9.70 -15.89
N GLU A 6 -1.58 -8.70 -15.16
CA GLU A 6 -1.95 -7.31 -15.39
C GLU A 6 -1.04 -6.67 -16.45
N ALA A 7 -1.63 -6.06 -17.48
CA ALA A 7 -0.89 -5.37 -18.54
C ALA A 7 0.06 -4.28 -18.02
N ARG A 8 -0.20 -3.75 -16.81
CA ARG A 8 0.63 -2.75 -16.13
C ARG A 8 1.19 -3.26 -14.80
N GLY A 9 1.48 -4.56 -14.69
CA GLY A 9 1.94 -5.20 -13.46
C GLY A 9 3.10 -4.49 -12.76
N ARG A 10 4.12 -4.06 -13.52
CA ARG A 10 5.26 -3.28 -12.97
C ARG A 10 4.82 -1.95 -12.36
N LEU A 11 3.99 -1.17 -13.05
CA LEU A 11 3.48 0.11 -12.55
C LEU A 11 2.65 -0.08 -11.28
N LEU A 12 1.81 -1.11 -11.24
CA LEU A 12 1.00 -1.45 -10.07
C LEU A 12 1.88 -1.90 -8.89
N ALA A 13 2.93 -2.68 -9.16
CA ALA A 13 3.91 -3.07 -8.15
C ALA A 13 4.66 -1.85 -7.59
N THR A 14 5.07 -0.91 -8.44
CA THR A 14 5.68 0.35 -7.99
C THR A 14 4.70 1.16 -7.13
N ALA A 15 3.46 1.36 -7.61
CA ALA A 15 2.44 2.10 -6.87
C ALA A 15 2.16 1.47 -5.50
N TYR A 16 2.11 0.14 -5.44
CA TYR A 16 1.93 -0.60 -4.19
C TYR A 16 3.13 -0.46 -3.25
N VAL A 17 4.36 -0.69 -3.72
CA VAL A 17 5.56 -0.59 -2.86
C VAL A 17 5.73 0.84 -2.33
N VAL A 18 5.60 1.84 -3.20
CA VAL A 18 5.65 3.26 -2.81
C VAL A 18 4.52 3.58 -1.83
N GLY A 19 3.29 3.14 -2.13
CA GLY A 19 2.12 3.35 -1.27
C GLY A 19 2.30 2.73 0.12
N PHE A 20 2.80 1.50 0.18
CA PHE A 20 3.04 0.78 1.43
C PHE A 20 4.12 1.46 2.27
N VAL A 21 5.26 1.82 1.68
CA VAL A 21 6.34 2.51 2.39
C VAL A 21 5.87 3.88 2.88
N THR A 22 5.19 4.65 2.03
CA THR A 22 4.64 5.97 2.39
C THR A 22 3.64 5.87 3.53
N TRP A 23 2.74 4.87 3.46
CA TRP A 23 1.79 4.58 4.53
C TRP A 23 2.49 4.24 5.84
N LEU A 24 3.47 3.33 5.80
CA LEU A 24 4.22 2.88 6.98
C LEU A 24 5.00 4.04 7.63
N ILE A 25 5.67 4.88 6.83
CA ILE A 25 6.34 6.09 7.31
C ILE A 25 5.33 7.02 7.98
N GLY A 26 4.15 7.22 7.35
CA GLY A 26 3.08 8.04 7.93
C GLY A 26 2.64 7.53 9.31
N VAL A 27 2.41 6.22 9.45
CA VAL A 27 2.06 5.58 10.73
C VAL A 27 3.17 5.80 11.76
N LEU A 28 4.42 5.46 11.42
CA LEU A 28 5.56 5.59 12.34
C LEU A 28 5.76 7.04 12.77
N TRP A 29 5.58 7.98 11.87
CA TRP A 29 5.69 9.41 12.15
C TRP A 29 4.60 9.90 13.11
N ILE A 30 3.34 9.49 12.91
CA ILE A 30 2.24 9.82 13.82
C ILE A 30 2.55 9.28 15.22
N LEU A 31 2.90 8.00 15.32
CA LEU A 31 3.19 7.34 16.61
C LEU A 31 4.38 7.99 17.32
N TYR A 32 5.44 8.31 16.58
CA TYR A 32 6.61 8.99 17.12
C TYR A 32 6.27 10.38 17.69
N ASN A 33 5.46 11.18 16.97
CA ASN A 33 5.05 12.50 17.45
C ASN A 33 4.07 12.41 18.63
N GLN A 34 3.22 11.39 18.70
CA GLN A 34 2.38 11.15 19.88
C GLN A 34 3.21 10.79 21.12
N PHE A 35 4.33 10.08 20.94
CA PHE A 35 5.21 9.69 22.05
C PHE A 35 6.14 10.81 22.54
N THR A 36 6.45 11.78 21.69
CA THR A 36 7.44 12.84 21.97
C THR A 36 6.81 14.21 22.21
N ASP A 37 5.50 14.28 22.49
CA ASP A 37 4.73 15.52 22.60
C ASP A 37 4.94 16.47 21.40
N GLY A 38 5.00 15.87 20.20
CA GLY A 38 5.22 16.59 18.96
C GLY A 38 4.09 17.56 18.63
N SER A 39 4.45 18.68 17.98
CA SER A 39 3.47 19.69 17.55
C SER A 39 2.43 19.11 16.57
N THR A 40 1.21 19.65 16.60
CA THR A 40 0.13 19.29 15.66
C THR A 40 0.55 19.38 14.20
N ALA A 41 1.33 20.39 13.82
CA ALA A 41 1.82 20.57 12.45
C ALA A 41 2.68 19.38 11.97
N ARG A 42 3.51 18.80 12.85
CA ARG A 42 4.31 17.61 12.53
C ARG A 42 3.43 16.37 12.40
N MET A 43 2.39 16.22 13.24
CA MET A 43 1.43 15.12 13.10
C MET A 43 0.68 15.18 11.76
N THR A 44 0.32 16.38 11.28
CA THR A 44 -0.34 16.58 9.98
C THR A 44 0.45 15.95 8.83
N VAL A 45 1.79 16.09 8.82
CA VAL A 45 2.65 15.47 7.80
C VAL A 45 2.47 13.94 7.79
N GLY A 46 2.44 13.31 8.97
CA GLY A 46 2.22 11.88 9.11
C GLY A 46 0.84 11.45 8.58
N PHE A 47 -0.21 12.21 8.89
CA PHE A 47 -1.56 11.94 8.38
C PHE A 47 -1.65 12.05 6.85
N VAL A 48 -1.00 13.04 6.26
CA VAL A 48 -0.98 13.20 4.80
C VAL A 48 -0.27 12.02 4.13
N LEU A 49 0.89 11.61 4.65
CA LEU A 49 1.63 10.44 4.14
C LEU A 49 0.80 9.16 4.29
N PHE A 50 0.19 8.95 5.46
CA PHE A 50 -0.71 7.83 5.73
C PHE A 50 -1.86 7.77 4.71
N ALA A 51 -2.52 8.91 4.46
CA ALA A 51 -3.66 8.99 3.56
C ALA A 51 -3.28 8.73 2.09
N ILE A 52 -2.15 9.29 1.63
CA ILE A 52 -1.63 9.05 0.27
C ILE A 52 -1.28 7.57 0.10
N GLY A 53 -0.57 6.98 1.07
CA GLY A 53 -0.20 5.58 1.04
C GLY A 53 -1.42 4.65 1.00
N GLN A 54 -2.44 4.93 1.84
CA GLN A 54 -3.70 4.21 1.81
C GLN A 54 -4.44 4.34 0.48
N ALA A 55 -4.51 5.55 -0.09
CA ALA A 55 -5.16 5.78 -1.38
C ALA A 55 -4.52 4.94 -2.49
N LEU A 56 -3.18 4.84 -2.51
CA LEU A 56 -2.46 3.99 -3.47
C LEU A 56 -2.75 2.50 -3.26
N ILE A 57 -2.73 2.01 -2.01
CA ILE A 57 -3.07 0.61 -1.69
C ILE A 57 -4.50 0.28 -2.12
N VAL A 58 -5.46 1.17 -1.84
CA VAL A 58 -6.86 1.02 -2.25
C VAL A 58 -7.02 1.01 -3.76
N ALA A 59 -6.33 1.90 -4.48
CA ALA A 59 -6.36 1.94 -5.93
C ALA A 59 -5.83 0.61 -6.53
N VAL A 60 -4.73 0.09 -6.01
CA VAL A 60 -4.17 -1.21 -6.42
C VAL A 60 -5.14 -2.36 -6.09
N ALA A 61 -5.72 -2.38 -4.88
CA ALA A 61 -6.71 -3.38 -4.49
C ALA A 61 -7.94 -3.38 -5.43
N PHE A 62 -8.35 -2.19 -5.89
CA PHE A 62 -9.48 -2.05 -6.81
C PHE A 62 -9.19 -2.61 -8.21
N VAL A 63 -7.93 -2.59 -8.65
CA VAL A 63 -7.52 -3.24 -9.90
C VAL A 63 -7.53 -4.76 -9.71
N PHE A 64 -6.86 -5.25 -8.67
CA PHE A 64 -6.70 -6.68 -8.43
C PHE A 64 -7.98 -7.41 -7.98
N ARG A 65 -9.04 -6.69 -7.59
CA ARG A 65 -10.33 -7.32 -7.27
C ARG A 65 -10.87 -8.19 -8.43
N ARG A 66 -10.49 -7.91 -9.67
CA ARG A 66 -10.91 -8.70 -10.84
C ARG A 66 -10.33 -10.12 -10.86
N GLN A 67 -9.27 -10.38 -10.10
CA GLN A 67 -8.57 -11.67 -10.07
C GLN A 67 -9.17 -12.68 -9.08
N PHE A 68 -10.16 -12.28 -8.26
CA PHE A 68 -10.74 -13.16 -7.24
C PHE A 68 -12.20 -13.50 -7.57
N PRO A 69 -12.57 -14.79 -7.71
CA PRO A 69 -13.93 -15.22 -8.03
C PRO A 69 -14.85 -15.33 -6.79
N VAL A 70 -14.68 -14.47 -5.79
CA VAL A 70 -15.36 -14.58 -4.48
C VAL A 70 -16.39 -13.46 -4.24
N LYS A 71 -17.29 -13.63 -3.26
CA LYS A 71 -18.34 -12.64 -2.92
C LYS A 71 -17.79 -11.27 -2.47
N SER A 72 -16.56 -11.18 -1.95
CA SER A 72 -15.93 -9.92 -1.55
C SER A 72 -14.49 -9.81 -2.06
N PRO A 73 -14.31 -9.66 -3.38
CA PRO A 73 -12.99 -9.79 -4.00
C PRO A 73 -12.09 -8.59 -3.69
N PHE A 74 -12.69 -7.41 -3.53
CA PHE A 74 -11.96 -6.22 -3.07
C PHE A 74 -11.43 -6.37 -1.65
N LYS A 75 -12.24 -6.88 -0.70
CA LYS A 75 -11.82 -7.03 0.70
C LYS A 75 -10.64 -7.98 0.84
N LEU A 76 -10.68 -9.09 0.09
CA LEU A 76 -9.57 -10.05 0.06
C LEU A 76 -8.30 -9.42 -0.53
N ALA A 77 -8.43 -8.74 -1.67
CA ALA A 77 -7.33 -8.02 -2.32
C ALA A 77 -6.71 -6.96 -1.38
N TRP A 78 -7.56 -6.15 -0.77
CA TRP A 78 -7.15 -5.10 0.16
C TRP A 78 -6.47 -5.67 1.39
N ASN A 79 -6.99 -6.74 2.01
CA ASN A 79 -6.36 -7.38 3.17
C ASN A 79 -4.94 -7.87 2.84
N HIS A 80 -4.75 -8.52 1.69
CA HIS A 80 -3.44 -9.01 1.28
C HIS A 80 -2.42 -7.88 1.12
N LEU A 81 -2.85 -6.77 0.50
CA LEU A 81 -2.00 -5.60 0.27
C LEU A 81 -1.76 -4.80 1.55
N ALA A 82 -2.78 -4.57 2.37
CA ALA A 82 -2.69 -3.83 3.62
C ALA A 82 -1.80 -4.53 4.66
N LEU A 83 -1.82 -5.87 4.69
CA LEU A 83 -0.96 -6.67 5.56
C LEU A 83 0.47 -6.83 5.02
N GLY A 84 0.77 -6.33 3.82
CA GLY A 84 2.10 -6.44 3.23
C GLY A 84 2.43 -7.83 2.67
N LEU A 85 1.46 -8.76 2.60
CA LEU A 85 1.70 -10.14 2.18
C LEU A 85 2.21 -10.24 0.73
N GLU A 86 1.86 -9.26 -0.10
CA GLU A 86 2.27 -9.21 -1.51
C GLU A 86 3.58 -8.41 -1.73
N LEU A 87 4.20 -7.85 -0.68
CA LEU A 87 5.45 -7.08 -0.81
C LEU A 87 6.59 -7.88 -1.46
N PRO A 88 6.88 -9.13 -1.05
CA PRO A 88 7.97 -9.90 -1.65
C PRO A 88 7.74 -10.14 -3.14
N ALA A 89 6.50 -10.42 -3.55
CA ALA A 89 6.14 -10.64 -4.94
C ALA A 89 6.28 -9.35 -5.77
N ALA A 90 5.78 -8.22 -5.26
CA ALA A 90 5.88 -6.92 -5.91
C ALA A 90 7.34 -6.46 -6.07
N VAL A 91 8.15 -6.59 -5.01
CA VAL A 91 9.58 -6.22 -5.06
C VAL A 91 10.34 -7.13 -6.03
N ARG A 92 10.06 -8.45 -6.02
CA ARG A 92 10.69 -9.38 -6.97
C ARG A 92 10.36 -9.03 -8.42
N LEU A 93 9.12 -8.63 -8.71
CA LEU A 93 8.71 -8.18 -10.03
C LEU A 93 9.46 -6.91 -10.48
N LEU A 94 9.77 -6.01 -9.56
CA LEU A 94 10.51 -4.78 -9.85
C LEU A 94 12.01 -5.04 -10.03
N LEU A 95 12.57 -6.02 -9.32
CA LEU A 95 13.99 -6.39 -9.42
C LEU A 95 14.31 -7.33 -10.58
N ALA A 96 13.35 -8.12 -11.04
CA ALA A 96 13.50 -8.92 -12.26
C ALA A 96 13.65 -7.96 -13.44
N ARG A 97 14.83 -7.97 -14.08
CA ARG A 97 15.16 -7.10 -15.23
C ARG A 97 14.44 -7.55 -16.48
#